data_AF-A0A9D1MEP2-F1
#
_entry.id   AF-A0A9D1MEP2-F1
#
_cell.length_a   1.000
_cell.length_b   1.000
_cell.length_c   1.000
_cell.angle_alpha   90.00
_cell.angle_beta   90.00
_cell.angle_gamma   90.00
#
_symmetry.space_group_name_H-M   'P 1'
#
loop_
_entity.id
_entity.type
_entity.pdbx_description
1 polymer ?
#
loop_
_entity_poly.entity_id
_entity_poly.type
_entity_poly.pdbx_seq_one_letter_code
_entity_poly.pdbx_strand_id
1 'polypeptide(L)'
;MSPRLFTTAKDIAFIGIIVASMIAGQIVFAAVAGVEIVTVLFLSFCVAYGVRRGMIAGTVFSLLRCMWFGFVLNVVVVYILYYNLFAVIFGLLGRMPGKLPLLARIFILTVAAAAVTACFSLLDDLISPLILGLSARGTRAYFYASLPVMATQSVCAAVTVALLWYPLSGIFALFSKHRYR
;
A
#
# COMPACT_ATOMS: atom_id res chain seq x y z
N MET A 1 -25.29 0.05 18.23
CA MET A 1 -24.47 -1.12 17.83
C MET A 1 -23.00 -0.70 17.93
N SER A 2 -22.28 -1.10 18.97
CA SER A 2 -20.90 -0.66 19.24
C SER A 2 -19.99 -0.99 18.04
N PRO A 3 -19.22 -0.03 17.48
CA PRO A 3 -18.30 -0.32 16.41
C PRO A 3 -17.06 -1.00 16.99
N ARG A 4 -17.17 -2.29 17.32
CA ARG A 4 -16.01 -3.08 17.76
C ARG A 4 -14.97 -3.07 16.64
N LEU A 5 -13.82 -2.48 16.92
CA LEU A 5 -12.70 -2.33 15.98
C LEU A 5 -12.16 -3.71 15.52
N PHE A 6 -12.21 -4.70 16.42
CA PHE A 6 -11.93 -6.11 16.15
C PHE A 6 -13.15 -6.95 16.53
N THR A 7 -13.73 -7.64 15.56
CA THR A 7 -14.90 -8.50 15.80
C THR A 7 -14.52 -9.90 16.24
N THR A 8 -13.29 -10.36 15.95
CA THR A 8 -12.80 -11.72 16.23
C THR A 8 -11.28 -11.77 16.28
N ALA A 9 -10.69 -12.67 17.09
CA ALA A 9 -9.24 -12.90 17.15
C ALA A 9 -8.63 -13.25 15.77
N LYS A 10 -9.44 -13.86 14.89
CA LYS A 10 -9.08 -14.14 13.49
C LYS A 10 -8.67 -12.86 12.74
N ASP A 11 -9.26 -11.70 13.02
CA ASP A 11 -8.93 -10.45 12.33
C ASP A 11 -7.54 -9.95 12.66
N ILE A 12 -7.19 -10.04 13.93
CA ILE A 12 -5.87 -9.66 14.42
C ILE A 12 -4.83 -10.59 13.81
N ALA A 13 -5.11 -11.89 13.75
CA ALA A 13 -4.23 -12.87 13.10
C ALA A 13 -4.05 -12.57 11.59
N PHE A 14 -5.12 -12.28 10.86
CA PHE A 14 -5.02 -11.92 9.43
C PHE A 14 -4.24 -10.62 9.21
N ILE A 15 -4.44 -9.59 10.06
CA ILE A 15 -3.66 -8.35 10.01
C ILE A 15 -2.19 -8.63 10.29
N GLY A 16 -1.87 -9.46 11.28
CA GLY A 16 -0.49 -9.86 11.57
C GLY A 16 0.16 -10.59 10.40
N ILE A 17 -0.54 -11.56 9.80
CA ILE A 17 -0.04 -12.34 8.66
C ILE A 17 0.21 -11.46 7.44
N ILE A 18 -0.71 -10.55 7.09
CA ILE A 18 -0.50 -9.68 5.93
C ILE A 18 0.67 -8.72 6.15
N VAL A 19 0.80 -8.14 7.34
CA VAL A 19 1.91 -7.24 7.69
C VAL A 19 3.24 -8.01 7.62
N ALA A 20 3.29 -9.21 8.20
CA ALA A 20 4.48 -10.06 8.14
C ALA A 20 4.83 -10.43 6.68
N SER A 21 3.83 -10.75 5.86
CA SER A 21 4.02 -11.08 4.44
C SER A 21 4.53 -9.88 3.63
N MET A 22 4.05 -8.67 3.93
CA MET A 22 4.55 -7.45 3.31
C MET A 22 6.02 -7.19 3.66
N ILE A 23 6.41 -7.34 4.94
CA ILE A 23 7.81 -7.18 5.37
C ILE A 23 8.70 -8.28 4.76
N ALA A 24 8.27 -9.53 4.80
CA ALA A 24 8.99 -10.64 4.17
C ALA A 24 9.17 -10.42 2.66
N GLY A 25 8.12 -9.94 1.98
CA GLY A 25 8.19 -9.54 0.58
C GLY A 25 9.23 -8.45 0.33
N GLN A 26 9.33 -7.43 1.19
CA GLN A 26 10.38 -6.43 1.06
C GLN A 26 11.78 -7.01 1.18
N ILE A 27 11.99 -7.93 2.13
CA ILE A 27 13.31 -8.53 2.35
C ILE A 27 13.71 -9.42 1.17
N VAL A 28 12.82 -10.30 0.72
CA VAL A 28 13.11 -11.26 -0.36
C VAL A 28 13.36 -10.54 -1.69
N PHE A 29 12.58 -9.49 -1.98
CA PHE A 29 12.67 -8.76 -3.23
C PHE A 29 13.52 -7.49 -3.14
N ALA A 30 14.24 -7.27 -2.02
CA ALA A 30 15.13 -6.12 -1.85
C ALA A 30 16.22 -6.04 -2.93
N ALA A 31 16.66 -7.18 -3.46
CA ALA A 31 17.68 -7.27 -4.51
C ALA A 31 17.15 -6.94 -5.92
N VAL A 32 15.83 -7.00 -6.14
CA VAL A 32 15.22 -6.77 -7.45
C VAL A 32 14.52 -5.41 -7.43
N ALA A 33 15.21 -4.41 -7.97
CA ALA A 33 14.63 -3.08 -8.14
C ALA A 33 13.36 -3.17 -9.01
N GLY A 34 12.26 -2.57 -8.52
CA GLY A 34 11.02 -2.49 -9.27
C GLY A 34 10.02 -3.64 -9.06
N VAL A 35 10.21 -4.49 -8.06
CA VAL A 35 9.17 -5.47 -7.67
C VAL A 35 8.32 -4.89 -6.55
N GLU A 36 7.16 -4.33 -6.92
CA GLU A 36 6.22 -3.66 -6.01
C GLU A 36 5.27 -4.66 -5.31
N ILE A 37 5.83 -5.72 -4.70
CA ILE A 37 5.04 -6.80 -4.09
C ILE A 37 4.23 -6.32 -2.89
N VAL A 38 4.78 -5.40 -2.09
CA VAL A 38 4.05 -4.79 -0.97
C VAL A 38 2.79 -4.11 -1.47
N THR A 39 2.91 -3.36 -2.56
CA THR A 39 1.81 -2.61 -3.17
C THR A 39 0.68 -3.55 -3.57
N VAL A 40 0.98 -4.64 -4.28
CA VAL A 40 -0.08 -5.57 -4.72
C VAL A 40 -0.68 -6.38 -3.57
N LEU A 41 0.12 -6.83 -2.60
CA LEU A 41 -0.36 -7.56 -1.43
C LEU A 41 -1.30 -6.69 -0.59
N PHE A 42 -0.88 -5.46 -0.31
CA PHE A 42 -1.65 -4.53 0.49
C PHE A 42 -2.91 -4.06 -0.24
N LEU A 43 -2.82 -3.79 -1.54
CA LEU A 43 -3.97 -3.46 -2.39
C LEU A 43 -5.00 -4.58 -2.34
N SER A 44 -4.57 -5.83 -2.57
CA SER A 44 -5.45 -6.99 -2.58
C SER A 44 -6.13 -7.19 -1.22
N PHE A 45 -5.40 -6.97 -0.12
CA PHE A 45 -5.95 -6.99 1.22
C PHE A 45 -6.97 -5.87 1.45
N CYS A 46 -6.67 -4.64 1.05
CA CYS A 46 -7.58 -3.50 1.22
C CYS A 46 -8.87 -3.67 0.40
N VAL A 47 -8.76 -4.19 -0.83
CA VAL A 47 -9.92 -4.50 -1.69
C VAL A 47 -10.79 -5.58 -1.06
N ALA A 48 -10.19 -6.63 -0.47
CA ALA A 48 -10.94 -7.76 0.11
C ALA A 48 -11.56 -7.46 1.48
N TYR A 49 -10.84 -6.73 2.35
CA TYR A 49 -11.20 -6.55 3.76
C TYR A 49 -11.63 -5.13 4.13
N GLY A 50 -11.50 -4.18 3.20
CA GLY A 50 -11.96 -2.81 3.32
C GLY A 50 -11.05 -1.87 4.12
N VAL A 51 -11.47 -0.61 4.18
CA VAL A 51 -10.68 0.53 4.70
C VAL A 51 -10.21 0.33 6.15
N ARG A 52 -11.12 -0.04 7.08
CA ARG A 52 -10.80 -0.09 8.51
C ARG A 52 -9.65 -1.06 8.83
N ARG A 53 -9.70 -2.27 8.25
CA ARG A 53 -8.66 -3.29 8.45
C ARG A 53 -7.38 -2.91 7.70
N GLY A 54 -7.51 -2.33 6.51
CA GLY A 54 -6.38 -1.81 5.74
C GLY A 54 -5.61 -0.74 6.50
N MET A 55 -6.29 0.22 7.14
CA MET A 55 -5.64 1.29 7.91
C MET A 55 -4.85 0.76 9.11
N ILE A 56 -5.42 -0.20 9.85
CA ILE A 56 -4.72 -0.84 10.97
C ILE A 56 -3.48 -1.57 10.44
N ALA A 57 -3.62 -2.39 9.40
CA ALA A 57 -2.50 -3.09 8.78
C ALA A 57 -1.43 -2.11 8.26
N GLY A 58 -1.83 -1.03 7.60
CA GLY A 58 -0.92 0.00 7.09
C GLY A 58 -0.16 0.73 8.19
N THR A 59 -0.82 1.03 9.31
CA THR A 59 -0.17 1.65 10.47
C THR A 59 0.83 0.72 11.12
N VAL A 60 0.44 -0.53 11.39
CA VAL A 60 1.34 -1.53 11.99
C VAL A 60 2.52 -1.80 11.06
N PHE A 61 2.27 -1.94 9.75
CA PHE A 61 3.32 -2.12 8.76
C PHE A 61 4.30 -0.95 8.72
N SER A 62 3.80 0.30 8.73
CA SER A 62 4.64 1.50 8.71
C SER A 62 5.58 1.55 9.91
N LEU A 63 5.05 1.31 11.11
CA LEU A 63 5.84 1.31 12.34
C LEU A 63 6.86 0.17 12.36
N LEU A 64 6.44 -1.04 12.02
CA LEU A 64 7.34 -2.21 12.01
C LEU A 64 8.46 -2.05 10.98
N ARG A 65 8.14 -1.52 9.80
CA ARG A 65 9.13 -1.22 8.76
C ARG A 65 10.17 -0.21 9.25
N CYS A 66 9.74 0.87 9.89
CA CYS A 66 10.66 1.87 10.44
C CYS A 66 11.50 1.32 11.62
N MET A 67 10.98 0.37 12.39
CA MET A 67 11.77 -0.30 13.43
C MET A 67 12.86 -1.21 12.84
N TRP A 68 12.57 -1.88 11.72
CA TRP A 68 13.51 -2.85 11.13
C TRP A 68 14.58 -2.20 10.24
N PHE A 69 14.18 -1.26 9.38
CA PHE A 69 15.06 -0.69 8.34
C PHE A 69 15.69 0.65 8.71
N GLY A 70 15.41 1.16 9.92
CA GLY A 70 15.94 2.43 10.42
C GLY A 70 14.84 3.43 10.75
N PHE A 71 14.96 4.01 11.95
CA PHE A 71 13.96 4.92 12.50
C PHE A 71 14.33 6.38 12.16
N VAL A 72 13.72 6.92 11.11
CA VAL A 72 13.87 8.33 10.71
C VAL A 72 12.50 9.01 10.69
N LEU A 73 12.38 10.15 11.38
CA LEU A 73 11.09 10.79 11.65
C LEU A 73 10.33 11.18 10.38
N ASN A 74 11.01 11.71 9.35
CA ASN A 74 10.38 12.05 8.08
C ASN A 74 9.75 10.80 7.42
N VAL A 75 10.48 9.68 7.40
CA VAL A 75 10.01 8.42 6.82
C VAL A 75 8.81 7.87 7.59
N VAL A 76 8.82 7.95 8.92
CA VAL A 76 7.69 7.50 9.76
C VAL A 76 6.42 8.29 9.41
N VAL A 77 6.51 9.61 9.34
CA VAL A 77 5.35 10.48 9.03
C VAL A 77 4.81 10.17 7.64
N VAL A 78 5.70 10.10 6.65
CA VAL A 78 5.37 9.84 5.25
C VAL A 78 4.71 8.46 5.09
N TYR A 79 5.23 7.42 5.76
CA TYR A 79 4.66 6.07 5.67
C TYR A 79 3.31 5.95 6.37
N ILE A 80 3.17 6.50 7.58
CA ILE A 80 1.88 6.48 8.29
C ILE A 80 0.81 7.16 7.43
N LEU A 81 1.11 8.32 6.85
CA LEU A 81 0.16 9.02 5.99
C LEU A 81 -0.15 8.18 4.74
N TYR A 82 0.87 7.68 4.07
CA TYR A 82 0.75 6.95 2.81
C TYR A 82 -0.04 5.66 2.92
N TYR A 83 0.37 4.73 3.79
CA TYR A 83 -0.28 3.43 3.87
C TYR A 83 -1.73 3.55 4.36
N ASN A 84 -2.05 4.57 5.17
CA ASN A 84 -3.43 4.84 5.54
C ASN A 84 -4.25 5.45 4.40
N LEU A 85 -3.71 6.42 3.63
CA LEU A 85 -4.38 6.94 2.43
C LEU A 85 -4.60 5.85 1.39
N PHE A 86 -3.59 5.01 1.17
CA PHE A 86 -3.64 3.86 0.29
C PHE A 86 -4.77 2.91 0.71
N ALA A 87 -4.87 2.58 2.01
CA ALA A 87 -5.95 1.76 2.53
C ALA A 87 -7.34 2.37 2.32
N VAL A 88 -7.48 3.69 2.43
CA VAL A 88 -8.72 4.40 2.13
C VAL A 88 -9.09 4.26 0.66
N ILE A 89 -8.17 4.60 -0.25
CA ILE A 89 -8.42 4.58 -1.70
C ILE A 89 -8.80 3.16 -2.15
N PHE A 90 -7.96 2.17 -1.87
CA PHE A 90 -8.19 0.80 -2.34
C PHE A 90 -9.31 0.08 -1.58
N GLY A 91 -9.52 0.43 -0.30
CA GLY A 91 -10.66 -0.08 0.46
C GLY A 91 -12.00 0.47 -0.03
N LEU A 92 -12.04 1.68 -0.58
CA LEU A 92 -13.23 2.25 -1.24
C LEU A 92 -13.41 1.68 -2.65
N LEU A 93 -12.32 1.55 -3.43
CA LEU A 93 -12.33 0.90 -4.74
C LEU A 93 -12.79 -0.56 -4.67
N GLY A 94 -12.52 -1.26 -3.56
CA GLY A 94 -13.04 -2.61 -3.32
C GLY A 94 -14.59 -2.69 -3.25
N ARG A 95 -15.28 -1.58 -3.03
CA ARG A 95 -16.76 -1.49 -3.02
C ARG A 95 -17.35 -1.26 -4.42
N MET A 96 -16.53 -1.27 -5.47
CA MET A 96 -16.98 -1.15 -6.85
C MET A 96 -18.08 -2.18 -7.18
N PRO A 97 -19.16 -1.78 -7.88
CA PRO A 97 -20.29 -2.65 -8.16
C PRO A 97 -19.85 -3.91 -8.93
N GLY A 98 -20.35 -5.07 -8.51
CA GLY A 98 -19.97 -6.38 -9.04
C GLY A 98 -20.35 -6.62 -10.51
N LYS A 99 -20.99 -5.65 -11.17
CA LYS A 99 -21.34 -5.68 -12.60
C LYS A 99 -20.18 -5.25 -13.51
N LEU A 100 -19.09 -4.72 -12.95
CA LEU A 100 -17.92 -4.34 -13.75
C LEU A 100 -17.19 -5.58 -14.27
N PRO A 101 -16.87 -5.62 -15.58
CA PRO A 101 -16.11 -6.73 -16.15
C PRO A 101 -14.71 -6.81 -15.51
N LEU A 102 -14.19 -8.03 -15.38
CA LEU A 102 -12.92 -8.31 -14.69
C LEU A 102 -11.77 -7.43 -15.20
N LEU A 103 -11.62 -7.34 -16.53
CA LEU A 103 -10.56 -6.54 -17.16
C LEU A 103 -10.67 -5.05 -16.81
N ALA A 104 -11.88 -4.50 -16.72
CA ALA A 104 -12.08 -3.12 -16.30
C ALA A 104 -11.67 -2.91 -14.84
N ARG A 105 -11.92 -3.90 -13.95
CA ARG A 105 -11.50 -3.83 -12.55
C ARG A 105 -9.98 -3.87 -12.43
N ILE A 106 -9.32 -4.76 -13.16
CA ILE A 106 -7.84 -4.82 -13.22
C ILE A 106 -7.30 -3.47 -13.70
N PHE A 107 -7.83 -2.96 -14.81
CA PHE A 107 -7.38 -1.68 -15.36
C PHE A 107 -7.53 -0.53 -14.37
N ILE A 108 -8.70 -0.38 -13.73
CA ILE A 108 -8.93 0.68 -12.73
C ILE A 108 -7.94 0.56 -11.57
N LEU A 109 -7.72 -0.64 -11.05
CA LEU A 109 -6.82 -0.87 -9.92
C LEU A 109 -5.35 -0.63 -10.30
N THR A 110 -4.95 -1.02 -11.51
CA THR A 110 -3.61 -0.77 -12.07
C THR A 110 -3.35 0.72 -12.22
N VAL A 111 -4.27 1.46 -12.84
CA VAL A 111 -4.15 2.92 -13.01
C VAL A 111 -4.14 3.62 -11.66
N ALA A 112 -5.04 3.22 -10.75
CA ALA A 112 -5.07 3.77 -9.39
C ALA A 112 -3.77 3.49 -8.63
N ALA A 113 -3.18 2.29 -8.78
CA ALA A 113 -1.91 1.95 -8.13
C ALA A 113 -0.77 2.84 -8.62
N ALA A 114 -0.62 2.97 -9.94
CA ALA A 114 0.41 3.84 -10.52
C ALA A 114 0.24 5.31 -10.10
N ALA A 115 -0.99 5.82 -10.11
CA ALA A 115 -1.32 7.19 -9.73
C ALA A 115 -1.05 7.43 -8.23
N VAL A 116 -1.48 6.52 -7.35
CA VAL A 116 -1.24 6.63 -5.91
C VAL A 116 0.24 6.55 -5.58
N THR A 117 1.01 5.70 -6.27
CA THR A 117 2.47 5.63 -6.13
C THR A 117 3.13 6.94 -6.59
N ALA A 118 2.70 7.52 -7.71
CA ALA A 118 3.23 8.81 -8.15
C ALA A 118 2.89 9.94 -7.16
N CYS A 119 1.64 10.03 -6.71
CA CYS A 119 1.21 11.00 -5.71
C CYS A 119 1.98 10.85 -4.39
N PHE A 120 2.36 9.63 -4.04
CA PHE A 120 3.18 9.38 -2.86
C PHE A 120 4.59 9.95 -2.99
N SER A 121 5.27 9.69 -4.11
CA SER A 121 6.59 10.29 -4.36
C SER A 121 6.52 11.82 -4.30
N LEU A 122 5.47 12.41 -4.88
CA LEU A 122 5.26 13.87 -4.82
C LEU A 122 4.96 14.38 -3.40
N LEU A 123 4.24 13.61 -2.58
CA LEU A 123 4.02 13.95 -1.17
C LEU A 123 5.32 13.87 -0.36
N ASP A 124 6.15 12.86 -0.62
CA ASP A 124 7.47 12.74 0.01
C ASP A 124 8.40 13.91 -0.40
N ASP A 125 8.39 14.30 -1.69
CA ASP A 125 9.11 15.47 -2.20
C ASP A 125 8.70 16.79 -1.54
N LEU A 126 7.51 16.85 -0.95
CA LEU A 126 7.06 18.00 -0.17
C LEU A 126 7.42 17.85 1.32
N ILE A 127 7.13 16.70 1.91
CA ILE A 127 7.23 16.48 3.36
C ILE A 127 8.68 16.33 3.79
N SER A 128 9.48 15.55 3.06
CA SER A 128 10.87 15.27 3.44
C SER A 128 11.73 16.55 3.45
N PRO A 129 11.72 17.40 2.40
CA PRO A 129 12.45 18.68 2.44
C PRO A 129 11.98 19.64 3.53
N LEU A 130 10.68 19.65 3.84
CA LEU A 130 10.12 20.48 4.91
C LEU A 130 10.63 20.05 6.30
N ILE A 131 10.63 18.74 6.57
CA ILE A 131 11.10 18.20 7.84
C ILE A 131 12.62 18.33 7.98
N LEU A 132 13.36 18.16 6.88
CA LEU A 132 14.83 18.28 6.86
C LEU A 132 15.31 19.74 6.82
N GLY A 133 14.41 20.72 6.67
CA GLY A 133 14.77 22.14 6.62
C GLY A 133 15.62 22.53 5.41
N LEU A 134 15.40 21.88 4.26
CA LEU A 134 16.19 22.14 3.05
C LEU A 134 15.95 23.53 2.48
N SER A 135 17.00 24.13 1.91
CA SER A 135 16.88 25.38 1.16
C SER A 135 16.06 25.18 -0.13
N ALA A 136 15.52 26.26 -0.71
CA ALA A 136 14.76 26.19 -1.96
C ALA A 136 15.51 25.52 -3.13
N ARG A 137 16.86 25.65 -3.17
CA ARG A 137 17.69 24.94 -4.15
C ARG A 137 17.79 23.45 -3.82
N GLY A 138 17.94 23.10 -2.55
CA GLY A 138 17.95 21.73 -2.07
C GLY A 138 16.64 20.99 -2.35
N THR A 139 15.50 21.64 -2.09
CA THR A 139 14.16 21.07 -2.39
C THR A 139 13.99 20.79 -3.88
N ARG A 140 14.42 21.71 -4.76
CA ARG A 140 14.38 21.47 -6.22
C ARG A 140 15.26 20.31 -6.64
N ALA A 141 16.48 20.24 -6.09
CA ALA A 141 17.40 19.13 -6.38
C ALA A 141 16.82 17.78 -5.93
N TYR A 142 16.18 17.74 -4.75
CA TYR A 142 15.50 16.55 -4.24
C TYR A 142 14.37 16.11 -5.17
N PHE A 143 13.50 17.04 -5.58
CA PHE A 143 12.41 16.78 -6.52
C PHE A 143 12.90 16.24 -7.86
N TYR A 144 13.92 16.84 -8.48
CA TYR A 144 14.43 16.33 -9.75
C TYR A 144 15.11 14.96 -9.63
N ALA A 145 15.74 14.69 -8.48
CA ALA A 145 16.34 13.40 -8.19
C ALA A 145 15.29 12.29 -7.95
N SER A 146 14.09 12.64 -7.50
CA SER A 146 13.01 11.67 -7.25
C SER A 146 12.32 11.21 -8.53
N LEU A 147 12.27 12.03 -9.59
CA LEU A 147 11.51 11.74 -10.82
C LEU A 147 11.82 10.37 -11.46
N PRO A 148 13.09 9.94 -11.62
CA PRO A 148 13.39 8.62 -12.19
C PRO A 148 12.88 7.48 -11.30
N VAL A 149 13.00 7.65 -9.98
CA VAL A 149 12.53 6.67 -8.98
C VAL A 149 11.01 6.59 -9.01
N MET A 150 10.32 7.73 -9.01
CA MET A 150 8.87 7.82 -9.13
C MET A 150 8.36 7.13 -10.39
N ALA A 151 8.95 7.46 -11.56
CA ALA A 151 8.54 6.86 -12.83
C ALA A 151 8.71 5.33 -12.80
N THR A 152 9.84 4.84 -12.30
CA THR A 152 10.13 3.40 -12.18
C THR A 152 9.11 2.74 -11.25
N GLN A 153 8.91 3.27 -10.03
CA GLN A 153 7.99 2.70 -9.05
C GLN A 153 6.54 2.69 -9.55
N SER A 154 6.09 3.74 -10.23
CA SER A 154 4.73 3.80 -10.81
C SER A 154 4.52 2.76 -11.91
N VAL A 155 5.49 2.56 -12.80
CA VAL A 155 5.42 1.52 -13.85
C VAL A 155 5.44 0.13 -13.22
N CYS A 156 6.34 -0.08 -12.27
CA CYS A 156 6.46 -1.33 -11.53
C CYS A 156 5.19 -1.68 -10.75
N ALA A 157 4.57 -0.69 -10.09
CA ALA A 157 3.29 -0.86 -9.42
C ALA A 157 2.19 -1.24 -10.43
N ALA A 158 2.14 -0.58 -11.59
CA ALA A 158 1.17 -0.90 -12.62
C ALA A 158 1.31 -2.35 -13.11
N VAL A 159 2.52 -2.76 -13.48
CA VAL A 159 2.82 -4.10 -13.99
C VAL A 159 2.50 -5.15 -12.94
N THR A 160 2.98 -4.95 -11.70
CA THR A 160 2.78 -5.91 -10.61
C THR A 160 1.30 -6.09 -10.28
N VAL A 161 0.54 -4.99 -10.22
CA VAL A 161 -0.91 -5.05 -9.95
C VAL A 161 -1.67 -5.69 -11.12
N ALA A 162 -1.33 -5.35 -12.36
CA ALA A 162 -1.99 -5.92 -13.54
C ALA A 162 -1.83 -7.45 -13.61
N LEU A 163 -0.65 -7.96 -13.24
CA LEU A 163 -0.33 -9.39 -13.29
C LEU A 163 -0.82 -10.16 -12.06
N LEU A 164 -0.62 -9.62 -10.86
CA LEU A 164 -0.75 -10.38 -9.62
C LEU A 164 -2.04 -10.12 -8.86
N TRP A 165 -2.79 -9.03 -9.13
CA TRP A 165 -4.00 -8.75 -8.37
C TRP A 165 -5.06 -9.86 -8.54
N TYR A 166 -5.30 -10.34 -9.76
CA TYR A 166 -6.31 -11.37 -9.99
C TYR A 166 -6.04 -12.68 -9.21
N PRO A 167 -4.86 -13.32 -9.31
CA PRO A 167 -4.58 -14.53 -8.54
C PRO A 167 -4.61 -14.29 -7.02
N LEU A 168 -4.08 -13.16 -6.55
CA LEU A 168 -4.12 -12.80 -5.13
C LEU A 168 -5.55 -12.57 -4.62
N SER A 169 -6.40 -11.93 -5.43
CA SER A 169 -7.80 -11.69 -5.07
C SER A 169 -8.58 -12.99 -4.85
N GLY A 170 -8.26 -14.05 -5.60
CA GLY A 170 -8.82 -15.39 -5.39
C GLY A 170 -8.42 -15.99 -4.04
N ILE A 171 -7.15 -15.86 -3.65
CA ILE A 171 -6.63 -16.33 -2.36
C ILE A 171 -7.31 -15.59 -1.20
N PHE A 172 -7.39 -14.26 -1.26
CA PHE A 172 -8.05 -13.49 -0.21
C PHE A 172 -9.57 -13.73 -0.16
N ALA A 173 -10.21 -14.03 -1.30
CA ALA A 173 -11.63 -14.38 -1.35
C ALA A 173 -11.94 -15.71 -0.66
N LEU A 174 -11.04 -16.70 -0.73
CA LEU A 174 -11.16 -17.97 0.00
C LEU A 174 -11.24 -17.74 1.51
N PHE A 175 -10.40 -16.86 2.05
CA PHE A 175 -10.38 -16.53 3.47
C PHE A 175 -11.51 -15.58 3.91
N SER A 176 -12.05 -14.78 2.97
CA SER A 176 -13.21 -13.92 3.23
C SER A 176 -14.52 -14.72 3.33
N LYS A 177 -14.71 -15.76 2.49
CA LYS A 177 -15.91 -16.62 2.50
C LYS A 177 -16.12 -17.39 3.82
N HIS A 178 -15.07 -17.65 4.59
CA HIS A 178 -15.16 -18.29 5.90
C HIS A 178 -15.75 -17.40 7.02
N ARG A 179 -16.19 -16.18 6.69
CA ARG A 179 -16.72 -15.20 7.64
C ARG A 179 -18.27 -15.11 7.68
N TYR A 180 -18.94 -15.75 6.72
CA TYR A 180 -20.40 -15.82 6.63
C TYR A 180 -20.94 -17.26 6.77
N ARG A 181 -20.24 -18.09 7.56
CA ARG A 181 -20.79 -19.32 8.13
C ARG A 181 -20.64 -19.26 9.64
#